data_AF-A0A8B6FQZ8-F1
#
_entry.id   AF-A0A8B6FQZ8-F1
#
_cell.length_a   1.000
_cell.length_b   1.000
_cell.length_c   1.000
_cell.angle_alpha   90.00
_cell.angle_beta   90.00
_cell.angle_gamma   90.00
#
_symmetry.space_group_name_H-M   'P 1'
#
loop_
_entity.id
_entity.type
_entity.pdbx_description
1 polymer ?
#
loop_
_entity_poly.entity_id
_entity_poly.type
_entity_poly.pdbx_seq_one_letter_code
_entity_poly.pdbx_strand_id
1 'polypeptide(L)'
;MKVVWLHIFVSSLCIVLSVQMSPYGLACDPRDVRRSCLMGCLGCFEAFGGSTYNLAACCYDCKITDAVLIDDGPTRCSSKYLKPAFLSRFGK
;
A
#
# COMPACT_ATOMS: atom_id res chain seq x y z
N MET A 1 15.04 47.59 7.52
CA MET A 1 13.70 47.05 7.19
C MET A 1 13.80 46.12 5.97
N LYS A 2 14.39 44.92 6.10
CA LYS A 2 14.63 43.99 4.97
C LYS A 2 14.56 42.50 5.33
N VAL A 3 14.23 42.17 6.59
CA VAL A 3 14.38 40.80 7.13
C VAL A 3 13.02 40.09 7.27
N VAL A 4 11.91 40.82 7.18
CA VAL A 4 10.56 40.29 7.44
C VAL A 4 9.96 39.55 6.24
N TRP A 5 10.47 39.79 5.02
CA TRP A 5 9.93 39.22 3.79
C TRP A 5 10.46 37.82 3.44
N LEU A 6 11.50 37.32 4.12
CA LEU A 6 12.08 36.00 3.79
C LEU A 6 11.42 34.84 4.55
N HIS A 7 10.82 35.09 5.71
CA HIS A 7 10.24 34.03 6.55
C HIS A 7 8.85 33.58 6.10
N ILE A 8 8.11 34.42 5.38
CA ILE A 8 6.72 34.11 4.96
C ILE A 8 6.72 33.10 3.80
N PHE A 9 7.75 33.11 2.94
CA PHE A 9 7.84 32.19 1.80
C PHE A 9 8.26 30.77 2.19
N VAL A 10 9.04 30.60 3.25
CA VAL A 10 9.58 29.28 3.64
C VAL A 10 8.56 28.43 4.40
N SER A 11 7.56 29.03 5.05
CA SER A 11 6.49 28.27 5.73
C SER A 11 5.45 27.67 4.78
N SER A 12 5.20 28.29 3.62
CA SER A 12 4.14 27.83 2.71
C SER A 12 4.53 26.61 1.87
N LEU A 13 5.83 26.30 1.75
CA LEU A 13 6.31 25.15 0.97
C LEU A 13 6.17 23.81 1.72
N CYS A 14 6.01 23.82 3.04
CA CYS A 14 5.90 22.60 3.85
C CYS A 14 4.49 21.98 3.89
N ILE A 15 3.45 22.75 3.55
CA ILE A 15 2.05 22.27 3.70
C ILE A 15 1.62 21.42 2.48
N VAL A 16 2.27 21.57 1.34
CA VAL A 16 1.88 20.85 0.10
C VAL A 16 2.45 19.43 0.05
N LEU A 17 3.41 19.07 0.90
CA LEU A 17 4.02 17.73 0.92
C LEU A 17 3.31 16.70 1.81
N SER A 18 2.22 17.07 2.50
CA SER A 18 1.55 16.15 3.44
C SER A 18 0.40 15.35 2.82
N VAL A 19 -0.02 15.64 1.59
CA VAL A 19 -1.16 14.96 0.94
C VAL A 19 -0.67 13.91 -0.06
N GLN A 20 0.20 13.02 0.40
CA GLN A 20 0.27 11.66 -0.13
C GLN A 20 -0.38 10.73 0.90
N MET A 21 -1.64 11.07 1.24
CA MET A 21 -2.59 10.10 1.72
C MET A 21 -2.65 9.03 0.63
N SER A 22 -2.07 7.86 0.91
CA SER A 22 -2.17 6.71 0.02
C SER A 22 -3.63 6.58 -0.42
N PRO A 23 -3.95 6.39 -1.72
CA PRO A 23 -5.31 6.04 -2.13
C PRO A 23 -5.79 4.71 -1.50
N TYR A 24 -4.90 4.03 -0.79
CA TYR A 24 -5.08 2.79 -0.05
C TYR A 24 -5.27 2.98 1.46
N GLY A 25 -5.30 4.24 1.94
CA GLY A 25 -5.63 4.55 3.32
C GLY A 25 -7.10 4.26 3.56
N LEU A 26 -7.38 3.17 4.30
CA LEU A 26 -8.71 2.70 4.73
C LEU A 26 -9.51 2.07 3.56
N ALA A 27 -10.09 0.88 3.59
CA ALA A 27 -10.51 -0.01 4.66
C ALA A 27 -10.64 -1.42 4.05
N CYS A 28 -9.73 -2.34 4.39
CA CYS A 28 -10.03 -3.74 4.20
C CYS A 28 -10.93 -4.16 5.36
N ASP A 29 -12.26 -4.11 5.20
CA ASP A 29 -13.17 -4.62 6.22
C ASP A 29 -13.14 -6.16 6.16
N PRO A 30 -12.66 -6.85 7.21
CA PRO A 30 -12.67 -8.31 7.25
C PRO A 30 -14.08 -8.92 7.19
N ARG A 31 -15.14 -8.11 7.36
CA ARG A 31 -16.54 -8.54 7.21
C ARG A 31 -16.97 -8.59 5.74
N ASP A 32 -16.33 -7.82 4.87
CA ASP A 32 -16.67 -7.70 3.45
C ASP A 32 -15.90 -8.70 2.58
N VAL A 33 -15.01 -9.50 3.17
CA VAL A 33 -14.05 -10.35 2.45
C VAL A 33 -13.96 -11.72 3.09
N ARG A 34 -13.78 -12.77 2.28
CA ARG A 34 -13.47 -14.10 2.79
C ARG A 34 -12.19 -14.08 3.59
N ARG A 35 -12.28 -14.53 4.85
CA ARG A 35 -11.17 -14.51 5.81
C ARG A 35 -9.92 -15.23 5.28
N SER A 36 -10.10 -16.34 4.55
CA SER A 36 -8.98 -17.08 3.94
C SER A 36 -8.19 -16.24 2.94
N CYS A 37 -8.87 -15.47 2.08
CA CYS A 37 -8.23 -14.61 1.09
C CYS A 37 -7.47 -13.47 1.77
N LEU A 38 -8.11 -12.84 2.77
CA LEU A 38 -7.48 -11.78 3.55
C LEU A 38 -6.24 -12.27 4.31
N MET A 39 -6.29 -13.45 4.94
CA MET A 39 -5.15 -14.03 5.65
C MET A 39 -4.00 -14.37 4.70
N GLY A 40 -4.30 -14.82 3.48
CA GLY A 40 -3.32 -15.02 2.43
C GLY A 40 -2.57 -13.73 2.05
N CYS A 41 -3.32 -12.64 1.80
CA CYS A 41 -2.74 -11.32 1.52
C CYS A 41 -1.92 -10.79 2.72
N LEU A 42 -2.40 -11.00 3.95
CA LEU A 42 -1.70 -10.59 5.18
C LEU A 42 -0.37 -11.33 5.34
N GLY A 43 -0.31 -12.63 5.07
CA GLY A 43 0.96 -13.37 5.12
C GLY A 43 2.00 -12.83 4.14
N CYS A 44 1.58 -12.40 2.95
CA CYS A 44 2.46 -11.73 2.01
C CYS A 44 2.91 -10.34 2.48
N PHE A 45 1.99 -9.57 3.06
CA PHE A 45 2.31 -8.28 3.65
C PHE A 45 3.29 -8.39 4.82
N GLU A 46 3.14 -9.39 5.69
CA GLU A 46 4.06 -9.66 6.80
C GLU A 46 5.45 -10.07 6.30
N ALA A 47 5.52 -10.86 5.23
CA ALA A 47 6.79 -11.32 4.66
C ALA A 47 7.59 -10.22 3.94
N PHE A 48 6.92 -9.36 3.17
CA PHE A 48 7.55 -8.35 2.33
C PHE A 48 7.52 -6.93 2.92
N GLY A 49 6.60 -6.66 3.85
CA GLY A 49 6.35 -5.35 4.44
C GLY A 49 5.53 -4.41 3.54
N GLY A 50 4.92 -3.39 4.14
CA GLY A 50 4.09 -2.41 3.43
C GLY A 50 4.84 -1.45 2.50
N SER A 51 6.17 -1.41 2.57
CA SER A 51 7.00 -0.73 1.58
C SER A 51 6.99 -1.48 0.24
N THR A 52 6.84 -2.80 0.25
CA THR A 52 6.99 -3.69 -0.89
C THR A 52 5.65 -4.24 -1.40
N TYR A 53 4.75 -4.61 -0.50
CA TYR A 53 3.50 -5.29 -0.84
C TYR A 53 2.28 -4.38 -0.64
N ASN A 54 1.37 -4.38 -1.62
CA ASN A 54 0.15 -3.59 -1.59
C ASN A 54 -1.04 -4.41 -1.06
N LEU A 55 -1.16 -4.47 0.27
CA LEU A 55 -2.23 -5.21 0.96
C LEU A 55 -3.63 -4.71 0.59
N ALA A 56 -3.80 -3.40 0.41
CA ALA A 56 -5.09 -2.82 0.06
C ALA A 56 -5.56 -3.27 -1.34
N ALA A 57 -4.64 -3.37 -2.30
CA ALA A 57 -4.95 -3.88 -3.64
C ALA A 57 -5.35 -5.36 -3.60
N CYS A 58 -4.62 -6.21 -2.85
CA CYS A 58 -4.99 -7.62 -2.71
C CYS A 58 -6.35 -7.78 -2.01
N CYS A 59 -6.60 -7.01 -0.96
CA CYS A 59 -7.90 -7.03 -0.29
C CYS A 59 -9.05 -6.55 -1.18
N TYR A 60 -8.85 -5.48 -1.95
CA TYR A 60 -9.85 -5.00 -2.91
C TYR A 60 -10.22 -6.10 -3.91
N ASP A 61 -9.21 -6.79 -4.45
CA ASP A 61 -9.44 -7.90 -5.36
C ASP A 61 -10.17 -9.07 -4.69
N CYS A 62 -9.80 -9.43 -3.45
CA CYS A 62 -10.54 -10.44 -2.68
C CYS A 62 -12.02 -10.05 -2.51
N LYS A 63 -12.32 -8.76 -2.29
CA LYS A 63 -13.69 -8.24 -2.14
C LYS A 63 -14.48 -8.34 -3.44
N ILE A 64 -13.95 -7.81 -4.55
CA ILE A 64 -14.72 -7.73 -5.81
C ILE A 64 -14.91 -9.09 -6.49
N THR A 65 -14.01 -10.05 -6.22
CA THR A 65 -14.07 -11.39 -6.81
C THR A 65 -14.73 -12.42 -5.90
N ASP A 66 -14.98 -12.10 -4.63
CA ASP A 66 -15.34 -13.06 -3.58
C ASP A 66 -14.40 -14.29 -3.56
N ALA A 67 -13.12 -14.08 -3.88
CA ALA A 67 -12.15 -15.16 -3.99
C ALA A 67 -11.97 -15.88 -2.66
N VAL A 68 -11.88 -17.21 -2.71
CA VAL A 68 -11.45 -18.02 -1.56
C VAL A 68 -9.99 -17.72 -1.22
N LEU A 69 -9.15 -17.54 -2.24
CA LEU A 69 -7.72 -17.33 -2.11
C LEU A 69 -7.20 -16.61 -3.36
N ILE A 70 -6.37 -15.60 -3.15
CA ILE A 70 -5.62 -14.89 -4.21
C ILE A 70 -4.13 -15.13 -4.00
N ASP A 71 -3.66 -14.83 -2.79
CA ASP A 71 -2.31 -15.12 -2.33
C ASP A 71 -2.35 -16.18 -1.23
N ASP A 72 -1.28 -16.95 -1.09
CA ASP A 72 -1.15 -18.04 -0.11
C ASP A 72 0.03 -17.77 0.84
N GLY A 73 0.00 -16.58 1.46
CA GLY A 73 1.04 -16.13 2.38
C GLY A 73 2.44 -16.12 1.75
N PRO A 74 3.52 -16.17 2.56
CA PRO A 74 4.90 -16.07 2.04
C PRO A 74 5.27 -17.16 1.03
N THR A 75 4.51 -18.26 0.98
CA THR A 75 4.74 -19.37 0.06
C THR A 75 4.45 -18.97 -1.39
N ARG A 76 3.37 -18.21 -1.62
CA ARG A 76 2.94 -17.79 -2.97
C ARG A 76 2.28 -16.40 -2.93
N CYS A 77 3.11 -15.38 -3.08
CA CYS A 77 2.65 -14.00 -3.25
C CYS A 77 2.62 -13.60 -4.72
N SER A 78 1.49 -13.08 -5.18
CA SER A 78 1.33 -12.59 -6.53
C SER A 78 2.17 -11.34 -6.76
N SER A 79 2.97 -11.37 -7.83
CA SER A 79 3.77 -10.21 -8.25
C SER A 79 2.92 -8.99 -8.59
N LYS A 80 1.63 -9.19 -8.90
CA LYS A 80 0.63 -8.13 -9.14
C LYS A 80 0.56 -7.11 -8.00
N TYR A 81 0.74 -7.55 -6.75
CA TYR A 81 0.65 -6.68 -5.57
C TYR A 81 2.01 -6.24 -5.04
N LEU A 82 3.11 -6.71 -5.65
CA LEU A 82 4.44 -6.21 -5.36
C LEU A 82 4.62 -4.87 -6.07
N LYS A 83 5.09 -3.86 -5.33
CA LYS A 83 5.34 -2.54 -5.91
C LYS A 83 6.44 -2.64 -6.97
N PRO A 84 6.35 -1.84 -8.05
CA PRO A 84 7.28 -1.92 -9.18
C PRO A 84 8.76 -1.82 -8.78
N ALA A 85 9.08 -0.99 -7.78
CA ALA A 85 10.44 -0.83 -7.26
C ALA A 85 11.05 -2.13 -6.72
N PHE A 86 10.24 -3.06 -6.22
CA PHE A 86 10.69 -4.38 -5.81
C PHE A 86 10.95 -5.29 -7.01
N LEU A 87 10.04 -5.28 -7.99
CA LEU A 87 10.19 -6.08 -9.22
C LEU A 87 11.41 -5.65 -10.04
N SER A 88 11.72 -4.35 -10.11
CA SER A 88 12.92 -3.83 -10.80
C SER A 88 14.24 -4.28 -10.15
N ARG A 89 14.23 -4.73 -8.88
CA ARG A 89 15.43 -5.22 -8.18
C ARG A 89 15.74 -6.69 -8.47
N PHE A 90 14.74 -7.46 -8.88
CA PHE A 90 14.84 -8.90 -9.16
C PHE A 90 14.59 -9.26 -10.63
N GLY A 91 14.09 -8.32 -11.44
CA GLY A 91 13.98 -8.45 -12.89
C GLY A 91 15.31 -8.09 -13.56
N LYS A 92 16.01 -9.12 -14.03
CA LYS A 92 17.10 -9.01 -15.00
C LYS A 92 16.73 -9.83 -16.23
#